data_AF-A0A0W8D8K3-F1
#
_entry.id   AF-A0A0W8D8K3-F1
#
_cell.length_a   1.000
_cell.length_b   1.000
_cell.length_c   1.000
_cell.angle_alpha   90.00
_cell.angle_beta   90.00
_cell.angle_gamma   90.00
#
_symmetry.space_group_name_H-M   'P 1'
#
loop_
_entity.id
_entity.type
_entity.pdbx_description
1 polymer ?
#
loop_
_entity_poly.entity_id
_entity_poly.type
_entity_poly.pdbx_seq_one_letter_code
_entity_poly.pdbx_strand_id
1 'polypeptide(L)'
;MSISAAGSHQVIDEKRIELAALYVRDAIHGRFLGEEYLIDGLNRMHYKQLYHGLWYIRTANVCLLMSLAFFETPSWCFFESSCGDHLKVLTWELPVLSKNASIGIELVCLLFLGLELSMKYKYMGSRVYFVDKWHVLQIIFVLADFVAVLTVLVVPQDTDLDGNKGERELVPSGSKPIVLAPLIRPLIVISMSQRLRSGFSSLLKALPRFADGLITLVFLIILFAVLGMMLFVDTAEAGVYFKSFEDACLSLIILLTTANFPDVMMPIYSQARIYSLFFISFLMIGQLLVMNLVFASIYQHYRQEIAERAMEYSTKRKLALQAAFHLLPTEQIILPEGAMEQDAHFKVISQSTYNRLMNKLMRPTMSLFRDDESTETEEIENSNNEPIAFDEFVVLIKAFMASEKSSTAAPYEPRDLSGYVIIRATQRFVACGWFDRAVDVIILGNFIAILMEIQAKIHGEVL
;
A
#
# COMPACT_ATOMS: atom_id res chain seq x y z
N MET A 1 -54.57 -12.12 -9.43
CA MET A 1 -53.82 -11.57 -8.27
C MET A 1 -52.63 -12.43 -7.84
N SER A 2 -52.63 -13.75 -8.08
CA SER A 2 -51.51 -14.67 -7.75
C SER A 2 -50.26 -14.51 -8.63
N ILE A 3 -50.40 -14.14 -9.91
CA ILE A 3 -49.27 -14.00 -10.84
C ILE A 3 -48.37 -12.79 -10.50
N SER A 4 -48.96 -11.71 -9.96
CA SER A 4 -48.19 -10.52 -9.54
C SER A 4 -47.35 -10.76 -8.28
N ALA A 5 -47.74 -11.71 -7.42
CA ALA A 5 -47.00 -12.05 -6.21
C ALA A 5 -45.83 -13.00 -6.49
N ALA A 6 -45.95 -13.91 -7.46
CA ALA A 6 -44.86 -14.79 -7.88
C ALA A 6 -43.70 -14.01 -8.52
N GLY A 7 -44.00 -13.03 -9.37
CA GLY A 7 -42.99 -12.16 -9.98
C GLY A 7 -42.26 -11.26 -8.98
N SER A 8 -42.95 -10.76 -7.95
CA SER A 8 -42.29 -9.94 -6.91
C SER A 8 -41.37 -10.76 -6.00
N HIS A 9 -41.71 -12.03 -5.72
CA HIS A 9 -40.85 -12.94 -4.97
C HIS A 9 -39.55 -13.28 -5.71
N GLN A 10 -39.62 -13.58 -7.01
CA GLN A 10 -38.43 -13.85 -7.83
C GLN A 10 -37.47 -12.65 -7.88
N VAL A 11 -37.99 -11.44 -8.05
CA VAL A 11 -37.18 -10.21 -8.07
C VAL A 11 -36.49 -9.95 -6.72
N ILE A 12 -37.13 -10.31 -5.61
CA ILE A 12 -36.52 -10.18 -4.28
C ILE A 12 -35.40 -11.22 -4.09
N ASP A 13 -35.62 -12.45 -4.54
CA ASP A 13 -34.63 -13.52 -4.43
C ASP A 13 -33.41 -13.26 -5.32
N GLU A 14 -33.59 -12.69 -6.51
CA GLU A 14 -32.48 -12.24 -7.36
C GLU A 14 -31.62 -11.16 -6.69
N LYS A 15 -32.24 -10.16 -6.07
CA LYS A 15 -31.52 -9.11 -5.32
C LYS A 15 -30.75 -9.69 -4.14
N ARG A 16 -31.27 -10.71 -3.47
CA ARG A 16 -30.59 -11.41 -2.37
C ARG A 16 -29.38 -12.22 -2.88
N ILE A 17 -29.52 -12.90 -4.02
CA ILE A 17 -28.41 -13.64 -4.65
C ILE A 17 -27.32 -12.66 -5.10
N GLU A 18 -27.68 -11.51 -5.66
CA GLU A 18 -26.71 -10.47 -6.03
C GLU A 18 -25.95 -9.95 -4.81
N LEU A 19 -26.64 -9.69 -3.71
CA LEU A 19 -26.03 -9.27 -2.45
C LEU A 19 -25.10 -10.36 -1.88
N ALA A 20 -25.53 -11.63 -1.90
CA ALA A 20 -24.72 -12.76 -1.48
C ALA A 20 -23.46 -12.92 -2.34
N ALA A 21 -23.55 -12.74 -3.66
CA ALA A 21 -22.40 -12.76 -4.57
C ALA A 21 -21.36 -11.68 -4.20
N LEU A 22 -21.83 -10.49 -3.80
CA LEU A 22 -20.94 -9.42 -3.35
C LEU A 22 -20.27 -9.74 -2.01
N TYR A 23 -20.95 -10.41 -1.08
CA TYR A 23 -20.34 -10.84 0.18
C TYR A 23 -19.28 -11.91 -0.04
N VAL A 24 -19.54 -12.87 -0.94
CA VAL A 24 -18.54 -13.85 -1.34
C VAL A 24 -17.34 -13.14 -1.98
N ARG A 25 -17.57 -12.15 -2.86
CA ARG A 25 -16.49 -11.36 -3.47
C ARG A 25 -15.69 -10.58 -2.43
N ASP A 26 -16.34 -9.99 -1.43
CA ASP A 26 -15.67 -9.35 -0.30
C ASP A 26 -14.89 -10.34 0.56
N ALA A 27 -15.38 -11.57 0.72
CA ALA A 27 -14.70 -12.66 1.43
C ALA A 27 -13.42 -13.08 0.70
N ILE A 28 -13.47 -13.19 -0.63
CA ILE A 28 -12.33 -13.50 -1.51
C ILE A 28 -11.25 -12.41 -1.35
N HIS A 29 -11.65 -11.14 -1.40
CA HIS A 29 -10.73 -10.01 -1.35
C HIS A 29 -10.34 -9.55 0.07
N GLY A 30 -10.94 -10.14 1.12
CA GLY A 30 -10.74 -9.73 2.51
C GLY A 30 -11.24 -8.33 2.85
N ARG A 31 -12.28 -7.85 2.16
CA ARG A 31 -12.82 -6.48 2.27
C ARG A 31 -14.14 -6.40 3.04
N PHE A 32 -14.50 -7.47 3.73
CA PHE A 32 -15.75 -7.52 4.49
C PHE A 32 -15.70 -6.53 5.67
N LEU A 33 -16.64 -5.59 5.68
CA LEU A 33 -16.74 -4.50 6.67
C LEU A 33 -17.75 -4.81 7.79
N GLY A 34 -18.57 -5.86 7.66
CA GLY A 34 -19.60 -6.25 8.62
C GLY A 34 -21.02 -6.22 8.03
N GLU A 35 -21.99 -6.85 8.70
CA GLU A 35 -23.38 -6.97 8.23
C GLU A 35 -24.16 -5.65 8.26
N GLU A 36 -23.84 -4.77 9.22
CA GLU A 36 -24.52 -3.49 9.44
C GLU A 36 -24.31 -2.47 8.30
N TYR A 37 -23.23 -2.63 7.51
CA TYR A 37 -22.88 -1.74 6.39
C TYR A 37 -23.84 -1.80 5.21
N LEU A 38 -24.72 -2.82 5.17
CA LEU A 38 -25.33 -3.30 3.92
C LEU A 38 -26.86 -3.37 3.97
N ILE A 39 -27.44 -3.02 5.12
CA ILE A 39 -28.89 -2.99 5.35
C ILE A 39 -29.55 -1.81 4.59
N ASP A 40 -28.78 -0.78 4.22
CA ASP A 40 -29.25 0.44 3.54
C ASP A 40 -29.32 0.36 1.99
N GLY A 41 -29.26 -0.85 1.41
CA GLY A 41 -29.72 -1.12 0.03
C GLY A 41 -28.66 -1.21 -1.08
N LEU A 42 -29.05 -1.80 -2.23
CA LEU A 42 -28.22 -2.03 -3.42
C LEU A 42 -27.52 -0.75 -3.94
N ASN A 43 -28.09 0.44 -3.72
CA ASN A 43 -27.55 1.69 -4.26
C ASN A 43 -26.16 2.01 -3.70
N ARG A 44 -25.88 1.74 -2.41
CA ARG A 44 -24.54 1.93 -1.83
C ARG A 44 -23.52 0.94 -2.39
N MET A 45 -23.97 -0.25 -2.78
CA MET A 45 -23.13 -1.26 -3.41
C MET A 45 -22.65 -0.85 -4.79
N HIS A 46 -23.49 -0.19 -5.59
CA HIS A 46 -23.08 0.36 -6.88
C HIS A 46 -21.94 1.37 -6.73
N TYR A 47 -22.01 2.26 -5.74
CA TYR A 47 -20.91 3.20 -5.44
C TYR A 47 -19.63 2.47 -4.99
N LYS A 48 -19.75 1.41 -4.18
CA LYS A 48 -18.62 0.59 -3.76
C LYS A 48 -17.96 -0.12 -4.95
N GLN A 49 -18.76 -0.67 -5.86
CA GLN A 49 -18.27 -1.31 -7.09
C GLN A 49 -17.57 -0.31 -7.99
N LEU A 50 -18.17 0.88 -8.22
CA LEU A 50 -17.57 1.95 -9.01
C LEU A 50 -16.23 2.40 -8.41
N TYR A 51 -16.19 2.63 -7.09
CA TYR A 51 -14.96 3.02 -6.38
C TYR A 51 -13.82 1.99 -6.53
N HIS A 52 -14.14 0.69 -6.56
CA HIS A 52 -13.17 -0.37 -6.80
C HIS A 52 -12.85 -0.58 -8.29
N GLY A 53 -13.79 -0.31 -9.19
CA GLY A 53 -13.57 -0.35 -10.64
C GLY A 53 -12.60 0.75 -11.09
N LEU A 54 -12.66 1.93 -10.48
CA LEU A 54 -11.81 3.07 -10.78
C LEU A 54 -10.43 3.03 -10.09
N TRP A 55 -9.98 1.86 -9.62
CA TRP A 55 -8.71 1.76 -8.88
C TRP A 55 -7.49 2.20 -9.69
N TYR A 56 -7.49 1.94 -11.01
CA TYR A 56 -6.42 2.39 -11.91
C TYR A 56 -6.32 3.91 -11.96
N ILE A 57 -7.45 4.61 -12.12
CA ILE A 57 -7.50 6.07 -12.17
C ILE A 57 -7.02 6.67 -10.85
N ARG A 58 -7.50 6.13 -9.73
CA ARG A 58 -7.11 6.59 -8.39
C ARG A 58 -5.62 6.42 -8.14
N THR A 59 -5.08 5.25 -8.49
CA THR A 59 -3.64 4.97 -8.36
C THR A 59 -2.82 5.88 -9.27
N ALA A 60 -3.24 6.07 -10.52
CA ALA A 60 -2.59 6.97 -11.47
C ALA A 60 -2.59 8.43 -10.97
N ASN A 61 -3.69 8.91 -10.39
CA ASN A 61 -3.80 10.26 -9.82
C ASN A 61 -2.82 10.47 -8.67
N VAL A 62 -2.70 9.50 -7.75
CA VAL A 62 -1.73 9.57 -6.65
C VAL A 62 -0.29 9.50 -7.16
N CYS A 63 -0.01 8.65 -8.16
CA CYS A 63 1.30 8.58 -8.82
C CYS A 63 1.65 9.90 -9.50
N LEU A 64 0.68 10.53 -10.19
CA LEU A 64 0.85 11.84 -10.82
C LEU A 64 1.19 12.90 -9.76
N LEU A 65 0.42 12.99 -8.68
CA LEU A 65 0.66 13.93 -7.58
C LEU A 65 2.05 13.76 -6.94
N MET A 66 2.52 12.51 -6.77
CA MET A 66 3.86 12.26 -6.26
C MET A 66 4.97 12.58 -7.28
N SER A 67 4.70 12.34 -8.56
CA SER A 67 5.66 12.62 -9.63
C SER A 67 5.91 14.12 -9.84
N LEU A 68 4.92 14.97 -9.51
CA LEU A 68 5.06 16.43 -9.59
C LEU A 68 6.26 16.95 -8.78
N ALA A 69 6.59 16.33 -7.65
CA ALA A 69 7.71 16.76 -6.81
C ALA A 69 9.08 16.68 -7.52
N PHE A 70 9.22 15.89 -8.59
CA PHE A 70 10.44 15.80 -9.39
C PHE A 70 10.56 16.91 -10.45
N PHE A 71 9.43 17.46 -10.89
CA PHE A 71 9.36 18.46 -11.95
C PHE A 71 9.04 19.87 -11.43
N GLU A 72 8.71 20.00 -10.13
CA GLU A 72 8.48 21.26 -9.46
C GLU A 72 9.77 21.91 -8.98
N THR A 73 9.78 23.25 -8.95
CA THR A 73 10.80 23.99 -8.20
C THR A 73 10.68 23.65 -6.71
N PRO A 74 11.79 23.36 -6.02
CA PRO A 74 11.74 22.91 -4.63
C PRO A 74 11.26 24.05 -3.71
N SER A 75 10.52 23.68 -2.66
CA SER A 75 9.76 24.65 -1.88
C SER A 75 10.59 25.66 -1.09
N TRP A 76 11.81 25.31 -0.72
CA TRP A 76 12.76 26.21 -0.05
C TRP A 76 13.22 27.38 -0.92
N CYS A 77 13.06 27.26 -2.24
CA CYS A 77 13.64 28.13 -3.23
C CYS A 77 12.58 29.04 -3.91
N PHE A 78 11.28 28.86 -3.59
CA PHE A 78 10.16 29.62 -4.19
C PHE A 78 10.26 31.15 -4.07
N PHE A 79 10.99 31.67 -3.08
CA PHE A 79 11.13 33.11 -2.81
C PHE A 79 12.48 33.67 -3.23
N GLU A 80 13.29 32.89 -3.94
CA GLU A 80 14.60 33.30 -4.42
C GLU A 80 14.52 33.61 -5.92
N SER A 81 15.06 34.75 -6.35
CA SER A 81 15.00 35.21 -7.74
C SER A 81 15.78 34.34 -8.72
N SER A 82 16.71 33.52 -8.23
CA SER A 82 17.54 32.61 -9.01
C SER A 82 17.02 31.16 -9.05
N CYS A 83 15.82 30.91 -8.54
CA CYS A 83 15.29 29.57 -8.45
C CYS A 83 14.95 28.98 -9.82
N GLY A 84 15.50 27.79 -10.13
CA GLY A 84 15.32 27.11 -11.42
C GLY A 84 16.41 27.42 -12.45
N ASP A 85 17.37 28.29 -12.14
CA ASP A 85 18.57 28.49 -12.97
C ASP A 85 19.59 27.38 -12.67
N HIS A 86 19.76 26.46 -13.64
CA HIS A 86 20.68 25.31 -13.54
C HIS A 86 22.14 25.72 -13.25
N LEU A 87 22.52 26.97 -13.55
CA LEU A 87 23.87 27.50 -13.32
C LEU A 87 24.12 27.94 -11.88
N LYS A 88 23.07 28.21 -11.10
CA LYS A 88 23.16 28.74 -9.72
C LYS A 88 22.76 27.74 -8.66
N VAL A 89 21.82 26.84 -8.97
CA VAL A 89 21.35 25.81 -8.05
C VAL A 89 21.57 24.44 -8.68
N LEU A 90 22.19 23.54 -7.91
CA LEU A 90 22.39 22.16 -8.32
C LEU A 90 21.02 21.52 -8.54
N THR A 91 20.73 21.19 -9.79
CA THR A 91 19.48 20.58 -10.23
C THR A 91 19.81 19.30 -10.98
N TRP A 92 18.88 18.35 -11.00
CA TRP A 92 19.07 17.05 -11.67
C TRP A 92 19.03 17.15 -13.21
N GLU A 93 19.19 18.36 -13.78
CA GLU A 93 19.01 18.67 -15.21
C GLU A 93 17.66 18.20 -15.79
N LEU A 94 16.69 17.92 -14.92
CA LEU A 94 15.33 17.56 -15.30
C LEU A 94 14.57 18.81 -15.76
N PRO A 95 13.69 18.71 -16.78
CA PRO A 95 12.88 19.83 -17.21
C PRO A 95 11.94 20.25 -16.08
N VAL A 96 12.08 21.49 -15.60
CA VAL A 96 11.22 22.03 -14.56
C VAL A 96 9.93 22.57 -15.19
N LEU A 97 8.79 22.17 -14.63
CA LEU A 97 7.49 22.62 -15.08
C LEU A 97 7.24 24.07 -14.65
N SER A 98 6.56 24.86 -15.50
CA SER A 98 6.17 26.22 -15.11
C SER A 98 5.27 26.19 -13.87
N LYS A 99 5.43 27.17 -12.97
CA LYS A 99 4.69 27.24 -11.70
C LYS A 99 3.16 27.15 -11.89
N ASN A 100 2.62 27.88 -12.86
CA ASN A 100 1.18 27.90 -13.15
C ASN A 100 0.68 26.53 -13.65
N ALA A 101 1.49 25.84 -14.47
CA ALA A 101 1.16 24.50 -14.92
C ALA A 101 1.18 23.50 -13.76
N SER A 102 2.16 23.61 -12.84
CA SER A 102 2.21 22.71 -11.69
C SER A 102 1.03 22.90 -10.75
N ILE A 103 0.71 24.15 -10.40
CA ILE A 103 -0.48 24.49 -9.60
C ILE A 103 -1.76 23.99 -10.28
N GLY A 104 -1.87 24.14 -11.60
CA GLY A 104 -3.00 23.65 -12.37
C GLY A 104 -3.16 22.12 -12.28
N ILE A 105 -2.07 21.37 -12.46
CA ILE A 105 -2.09 19.91 -12.34
C ILE A 105 -2.40 19.49 -10.91
N GLU A 106 -1.82 20.15 -9.91
CA GLU A 106 -2.06 19.86 -8.49
C GLU A 106 -3.53 20.08 -8.10
N LEU A 107 -4.15 21.19 -8.54
CA LEU A 107 -5.58 21.46 -8.31
C LEU A 107 -6.47 20.39 -8.97
N VAL A 108 -6.11 19.93 -10.17
CA VAL A 108 -6.82 18.82 -10.82
C VAL A 108 -6.67 17.53 -10.02
N CYS A 109 -5.46 17.20 -9.55
CA CYS A 109 -5.21 16.03 -8.71
C CYS A 109 -6.01 16.08 -7.39
N LEU A 110 -6.06 17.25 -6.74
CA LEU A 110 -6.83 17.50 -5.53
C LEU A 110 -8.34 17.38 -5.76
N LEU A 111 -8.84 17.86 -6.90
CA LEU A 111 -10.23 17.67 -7.30
C LEU A 111 -10.56 16.17 -7.42
N PHE A 112 -9.72 15.39 -8.09
CA PHE A 112 -9.90 13.93 -8.19
C PHE A 112 -9.85 13.24 -6.82
N LEU A 113 -8.96 13.67 -5.90
CA LEU A 113 -8.92 13.16 -4.53
C LEU A 113 -10.19 13.53 -3.75
N GLY A 114 -10.71 14.75 -3.91
CA GLY A 114 -11.98 15.17 -3.33
C GLY A 114 -13.17 14.34 -3.82
N LEU A 115 -13.21 14.04 -5.13
CA LEU A 115 -14.21 13.15 -5.72
C LEU A 115 -14.08 11.71 -5.17
N GLU A 116 -12.86 11.21 -5.03
CA GLU A 116 -12.60 9.90 -4.41
C GLU A 116 -13.14 9.85 -2.97
N LEU A 117 -12.85 10.85 -2.15
CA LEU A 117 -13.35 10.95 -0.77
C LEU A 117 -14.88 11.08 -0.72
N SER A 118 -15.49 11.82 -1.66
CA SER A 118 -16.94 11.93 -1.77
C SER A 118 -17.60 10.60 -2.12
N MET A 119 -17.05 9.86 -3.09
CA MET A 119 -17.51 8.49 -3.41
C MET A 119 -17.36 7.57 -2.20
N LYS A 120 -16.24 7.70 -1.48
CA LYS A 120 -15.94 6.91 -0.28
C LYS A 120 -16.95 7.16 0.86
N TYR A 121 -17.24 8.43 1.12
CA TYR A 121 -18.24 8.87 2.07
C TYR A 121 -19.64 8.35 1.71
N LYS A 122 -20.03 8.44 0.43
CA LYS A 122 -21.34 7.96 -0.04
C LYS A 122 -21.54 6.45 0.14
N TYR A 123 -20.51 5.62 -0.09
CA TYR A 123 -20.66 4.18 0.09
C TYR A 123 -20.58 3.73 1.55
N MET A 124 -19.76 4.38 2.41
CA MET A 124 -19.63 4.03 3.83
C MET A 124 -20.75 4.60 4.72
N GLY A 125 -21.31 5.76 4.35
CA GLY A 125 -22.26 6.50 5.19
C GLY A 125 -21.59 7.31 6.31
N SER A 126 -22.30 8.32 6.80
CA SER A 126 -21.75 9.35 7.70
C SER A 126 -21.23 8.81 9.04
N ARG A 127 -22.05 8.03 9.75
CA ARG A 127 -21.73 7.53 11.10
C ARG A 127 -20.43 6.72 11.10
N VAL A 128 -20.23 5.89 10.08
CA VAL A 128 -19.12 4.94 10.04
C VAL A 128 -17.85 5.60 9.50
N TYR A 129 -18.00 6.47 8.50
CA TYR A 129 -16.89 7.19 7.91
C TYR A 129 -16.14 8.02 8.97
N PHE A 130 -16.85 8.74 9.85
CA PHE A 130 -16.24 9.59 10.87
C PHE A 130 -15.71 8.84 12.12
N VAL A 131 -16.07 7.56 12.31
CA VAL A 131 -15.56 6.76 13.44
C VAL A 131 -14.11 6.33 13.23
N ASP A 132 -13.72 5.99 12.00
CA ASP A 132 -12.33 5.62 11.70
C ASP A 132 -11.46 6.87 11.53
N LYS A 133 -10.54 7.06 12.48
CA LYS A 133 -9.61 8.20 12.58
C LYS A 133 -8.84 8.45 11.28
N TRP A 134 -8.58 7.39 10.50
CA TRP A 134 -7.86 7.51 9.25
C TRP A 134 -8.64 8.26 8.16
N HIS A 135 -9.96 8.14 8.13
CA HIS A 135 -10.80 8.89 7.19
C HIS A 135 -10.83 10.37 7.52
N VAL A 136 -10.83 10.71 8.81
CA VAL A 136 -10.70 12.09 9.29
C VAL A 136 -9.33 12.67 8.90
N LEU A 137 -8.27 11.89 9.09
CA LEU A 137 -6.90 12.25 8.70
C LEU A 137 -6.77 12.49 7.17
N GLN A 138 -7.42 11.66 6.34
CA GLN A 138 -7.48 11.86 4.88
C GLN A 138 -8.07 13.23 4.52
N ILE A 139 -9.18 13.62 5.14
CA ILE A 139 -9.81 14.93 4.91
C ILE A 139 -8.87 16.06 5.35
N ILE A 140 -8.25 15.93 6.54
CA ILE A 140 -7.34 16.94 7.07
C ILE A 140 -6.16 17.16 6.13
N PHE A 141 -5.54 16.10 5.61
CA PHE A 141 -4.39 16.23 4.71
C PHE A 141 -4.76 16.81 3.36
N VAL A 142 -5.86 16.36 2.74
CA VAL A 142 -6.31 16.93 1.45
C VAL A 142 -6.70 18.40 1.61
N LEU A 143 -7.35 18.77 2.72
CA LEU A 143 -7.69 20.17 3.01
C LEU A 143 -6.44 21.02 3.28
N ALA A 144 -5.48 20.49 4.05
CA ALA A 144 -4.23 21.19 4.33
C ALA A 144 -3.41 21.43 3.06
N ASP A 145 -3.38 20.45 2.15
CA ASP A 145 -2.73 20.58 0.83
C ASP A 145 -3.46 21.60 -0.05
N PHE A 146 -4.79 21.55 -0.11
CA PHE A 146 -5.60 22.56 -0.80
C PHE A 146 -5.38 23.98 -0.28
N VAL A 147 -5.31 24.16 1.04
CA VAL A 147 -5.00 25.46 1.65
C VAL A 147 -3.58 25.90 1.30
N ALA A 148 -2.60 24.99 1.30
CA ALA A 148 -1.23 25.30 0.91
C ALA A 148 -1.09 25.71 -0.57
N VAL A 149 -1.90 25.13 -1.47
CA VAL A 149 -1.95 25.56 -2.87
C VAL A 149 -2.64 26.93 -3.00
N LEU A 150 -3.73 27.14 -2.25
CA LEU A 150 -4.46 28.41 -2.26
C LEU A 150 -3.61 29.57 -1.72
N THR A 151 -2.79 29.35 -0.69
CA THR A 151 -1.88 30.37 -0.18
C THR A 151 -0.83 30.76 -1.22
N VAL A 152 -0.31 29.81 -2.00
CA VAL A 152 0.64 30.08 -3.09
C VAL A 152 -0.03 30.83 -4.25
N LEU A 153 -1.32 30.63 -4.49
CA LEU A 153 -2.10 31.34 -5.53
C LEU A 153 -2.47 32.77 -5.12
N VAL A 154 -2.80 32.98 -3.85
CA VAL A 154 -3.28 34.28 -3.33
C VAL A 154 -2.14 35.23 -2.99
N VAL A 155 -0.99 34.71 -2.57
CA VAL A 155 0.19 35.54 -2.28
C VAL A 155 0.69 36.13 -3.60
N PRO A 156 0.65 37.46 -3.77
CA PRO A 156 1.14 38.11 -4.97
C PRO A 156 2.59 37.71 -5.19
N GLN A 157 2.89 37.22 -6.39
CA GLN A 157 4.27 37.22 -6.85
C GLN A 157 4.61 38.70 -7.04
N ASP A 158 5.66 39.20 -6.39
CA ASP A 158 6.21 40.50 -6.76
C ASP A 158 6.54 40.42 -8.25
N THR A 159 5.64 40.96 -9.07
CA THR A 159 5.87 41.11 -10.50
C THR A 159 6.94 42.17 -10.63
N ASP A 160 8.09 41.76 -11.16
CA ASP A 160 9.17 42.62 -11.65
C ASP A 160 8.63 43.57 -12.75
N LEU A 161 7.89 44.59 -12.33
CA LEU A 161 7.48 45.75 -13.10
C LEU A 161 7.70 46.97 -12.22
N ASP A 162 8.96 47.31 -11.98
CA ASP A 162 9.45 48.57 -12.53
C ASP A 162 10.98 48.66 -12.41
N GLY A 163 11.61 48.75 -13.58
CA GLY A 163 12.94 49.29 -13.69
C GLY A 163 12.90 50.77 -13.39
N ASN A 164 13.00 51.16 -12.12
CA ASN A 164 13.58 52.46 -11.80
C ASN A 164 14.20 52.50 -10.41
N LYS A 165 15.47 52.91 -10.41
CA LYS A 165 16.30 53.16 -9.24
C LYS A 165 15.58 54.08 -8.24
N GLY A 166 15.57 53.68 -6.98
CA GLY A 166 15.17 54.53 -5.88
C GLY A 166 15.35 53.81 -4.56
N GLU A 167 16.50 54.04 -3.94
CA GLU A 167 16.81 53.64 -2.57
C GLU A 167 15.64 53.97 -1.64
N ARG A 168 15.07 52.93 -1.03
CA ARG A 168 14.39 52.91 0.28
C ARG A 168 14.00 51.46 0.57
N GLU A 169 14.97 50.70 1.07
CA GLU A 169 14.70 49.48 1.84
C GLU A 169 13.88 49.85 3.06
N LEU A 170 12.56 49.69 2.97
CA LEU A 170 11.70 49.44 4.12
C LEU A 170 10.39 48.81 3.60
N VAL A 171 10.45 47.52 3.26
CA VAL A 171 9.28 46.70 2.93
C VAL A 171 9.28 45.54 3.92
N PRO A 172 8.13 45.25 4.57
CA PRO A 172 8.09 44.68 5.90
C PRO A 172 8.52 43.21 5.90
N SER A 173 9.03 42.76 7.05
CA SER A 173 9.23 41.36 7.42
C SER A 173 7.91 40.56 7.40
N GLY A 174 7.27 40.46 6.23
CA GLY A 174 6.22 39.50 5.97
C GLY A 174 6.89 38.14 5.96
N SER A 175 6.57 37.30 6.95
CA SER A 175 7.03 35.93 7.00
C SER A 175 6.72 35.24 5.66
N LYS A 176 7.78 34.83 4.94
CA LYS A 176 7.66 34.03 3.72
C LYS A 176 6.71 32.85 4.01
N PRO A 177 5.63 32.65 3.25
CA PRO A 177 4.67 31.59 3.54
C PRO A 177 5.38 30.23 3.43
N ILE A 178 5.30 29.43 4.49
CA ILE A 178 5.86 28.08 4.49
C ILE A 178 5.00 27.22 3.56
N VAL A 179 5.58 26.80 2.44
CA VAL A 179 4.91 25.91 1.48
C VAL A 179 5.03 24.47 1.98
N LEU A 180 4.01 24.02 2.73
CA LEU A 180 3.94 22.68 3.33
C LEU A 180 3.43 21.60 2.37
N ALA A 181 2.85 21.97 1.21
CA ALA A 181 2.21 21.03 0.29
C ALA A 181 3.09 19.80 -0.05
N PRO A 182 4.37 19.95 -0.45
CA PRO A 182 5.23 18.78 -0.76
C PRO A 182 5.46 17.83 0.41
N LEU A 183 5.41 18.32 1.67
CA LEU A 183 5.57 17.49 2.87
C LEU A 183 4.28 16.73 3.22
N ILE A 184 3.12 17.25 2.81
CA ILE A 184 1.80 16.66 3.06
C ILE A 184 1.51 15.53 2.06
N ARG A 185 1.97 15.64 0.80
CA ARG A 185 1.71 14.64 -0.26
C ARG A 185 2.05 13.19 0.14
N PRO A 186 3.23 12.87 0.73
CA PRO A 186 3.50 11.50 1.21
C PRO A 186 2.50 11.02 2.28
N LEU A 187 2.04 11.93 3.16
CA LEU A 187 1.05 11.61 4.18
C LEU A 187 -0.33 11.33 3.55
N ILE A 188 -0.69 12.04 2.48
CA ILE A 188 -1.88 11.72 1.67
C ILE A 188 -1.75 10.30 1.13
N VAL A 189 -0.62 9.91 0.52
CA VAL A 189 -0.41 8.55 -0.02
C VAL A 189 -0.54 7.47 1.07
N ILE A 190 0.09 7.68 2.22
CA ILE A 190 0.00 6.76 3.37
C ILE A 190 -1.46 6.62 3.83
N SER A 191 -2.18 7.75 3.93
CA SER A 191 -3.57 7.76 4.37
C SER A 191 -4.51 7.08 3.36
N MET A 192 -4.29 7.26 2.05
CA MET A 192 -5.15 6.72 0.98
C MET A 192 -4.96 5.22 0.76
N SER A 193 -3.74 4.72 0.89
CA SER A 193 -3.45 3.29 0.71
C SER A 193 -3.75 2.49 1.97
N GLN A 194 -4.71 1.56 1.89
CA GLN A 194 -5.04 0.66 3.01
C GLN A 194 -3.84 -0.18 3.46
N ARG A 195 -2.97 -0.59 2.53
CA ARG A 195 -1.76 -1.37 2.85
C ARG A 195 -0.75 -0.53 3.62
N LEU A 196 -0.48 0.70 3.16
CA LEU A 196 0.46 1.61 3.83
C LEU A 196 -0.07 2.04 5.20
N ARG A 197 -1.36 2.38 5.29
CA ARG A 197 -2.05 2.68 6.53
C ARG A 197 -1.92 1.58 7.58
N SER A 198 -2.17 0.34 7.16
CA SER A 198 -2.02 -0.83 8.01
C SER A 198 -0.56 -1.03 8.43
N GLY A 199 0.40 -0.91 7.50
CA GLY A 199 1.83 -0.97 7.81
C GLY A 199 2.27 0.09 8.81
N PHE A 200 1.92 1.36 8.56
CA PHE A 200 2.26 2.49 9.40
C PHE A 200 1.60 2.43 10.78
N SER A 201 0.31 2.07 10.86
CA SER A 201 -0.36 1.87 12.14
C SER A 201 0.31 0.78 12.96
N SER A 202 0.75 -0.30 12.35
CA SER A 202 1.41 -1.39 13.08
C SER A 202 2.83 -1.05 13.47
N LEU A 203 3.55 -0.25 12.67
CA LEU A 203 4.84 0.32 13.08
C LEU A 203 4.68 1.21 14.32
N LEU A 204 3.71 2.12 14.32
CA LEU A 204 3.44 2.99 15.48
C LEU A 204 2.98 2.21 16.72
N LYS A 205 2.18 1.14 16.54
CA LYS A 205 1.77 0.25 17.64
C LYS A 205 2.91 -0.63 18.15
N ALA A 206 3.89 -0.94 17.31
CA ALA A 206 5.07 -1.71 17.68
C ALA A 206 6.11 -0.87 18.43
N LEU A 207 6.21 0.44 18.11
CA LEU A 207 7.16 1.38 18.72
C LEU A 207 7.25 1.31 20.26
N PRO A 208 6.14 1.38 21.02
CA PRO A 208 6.23 1.31 22.48
C PRO A 208 6.71 -0.06 23.00
N ARG A 209 6.61 -1.12 22.21
CA ARG A 209 6.92 -2.48 22.67
C ARG A 209 8.42 -2.82 22.65
N PHE A 210 9.19 -2.17 21.78
CA PHE A 210 10.67 -2.26 21.80
C PHE A 210 11.33 -1.01 22.43
N ALA A 211 10.51 -0.13 23.03
CA ALA A 211 11.00 1.06 23.72
C ALA A 211 11.97 0.71 24.86
N ASP A 212 11.76 -0.39 25.58
CA ASP A 212 12.66 -0.84 26.65
C ASP A 212 14.10 -1.09 26.15
N GLY A 213 14.24 -1.66 24.96
CA GLY A 213 15.54 -1.87 24.32
C GLY A 213 16.18 -0.55 23.85
N LEU A 214 15.37 0.37 23.33
CA LEU A 214 15.83 1.72 22.97
C LEU A 214 16.25 2.53 24.20
N ILE A 215 15.52 2.43 25.30
CA ILE A 215 15.86 3.07 26.58
C ILE A 215 17.17 2.49 27.12
N THR A 216 17.35 1.16 27.06
CA THR A 216 18.60 0.50 27.45
C THR A 216 19.77 0.99 26.60
N LEU A 217 19.56 1.19 25.30
CA LEU A 217 20.57 1.72 24.38
C LEU A 217 20.94 3.18 24.73
N VAL A 218 19.94 4.05 24.94
CA VAL A 218 20.17 5.44 25.35
C VAL A 218 20.90 5.49 26.69
N PHE A 219 20.50 4.66 27.65
CA PHE A 219 21.19 4.53 28.94
C PHE A 219 22.67 4.12 28.76
N LEU A 220 22.94 3.13 27.91
CA LEU A 220 24.31 2.69 27.60
C LEU A 220 25.14 3.83 27.00
N ILE A 221 24.57 4.58 26.05
CA ILE A 221 25.23 5.74 25.44
C ILE A 221 25.58 6.79 26.51
N ILE A 222 24.64 7.14 27.38
CA ILE A 222 24.87 8.12 28.45
C ILE A 222 25.96 7.63 29.41
N LEU A 223 25.91 6.35 29.82
CA LEU A 223 26.89 5.76 30.72
C LEU A 223 28.30 5.79 30.10
N PHE A 224 28.45 5.35 28.86
CA PHE A 224 29.74 5.36 28.17
C PHE A 224 30.19 6.78 27.81
N ALA A 225 29.28 7.73 27.59
CA ALA A 225 29.63 9.13 27.35
C ALA A 225 30.26 9.74 28.60
N VAL A 226 29.64 9.56 29.77
CA VAL A 226 30.19 10.03 31.05
C VAL A 226 31.51 9.33 31.36
N LEU A 227 31.58 8.01 31.17
CA LEU A 227 32.79 7.24 31.42
C LEU A 227 33.93 7.65 30.48
N GLY A 228 33.65 7.84 29.20
CA GLY A 228 34.62 8.30 28.20
C GLY A 228 35.13 9.71 28.50
N MET A 229 34.24 10.64 28.84
CA MET A 229 34.66 12.00 29.25
C MET A 229 35.54 11.98 30.49
N MET A 230 35.23 11.16 31.49
CA MET A 230 36.05 11.05 32.70
C MET A 230 37.39 10.34 32.43
N LEU A 231 37.40 9.32 31.57
CA LEU A 231 38.58 8.52 31.26
C LEU A 231 39.58 9.27 30.38
N PHE A 232 39.09 10.13 29.49
CA PHE A 232 39.91 10.84 28.50
C PHE A 232 40.17 12.31 28.84
N VAL A 233 39.69 12.82 29.98
CA VAL A 233 39.78 14.26 30.35
C VAL A 233 41.18 14.86 30.24
N ASP A 234 42.23 14.10 30.61
CA ASP A 234 43.62 14.56 30.61
C ASP A 234 44.35 14.30 29.27
N THR A 235 43.65 13.73 28.29
CA THR A 235 44.22 13.38 26.98
C THR A 235 44.05 14.56 26.02
N ALA A 236 45.13 14.97 25.34
CA ALA A 236 45.10 16.12 24.42
C ALA A 236 44.07 15.97 23.27
N GLU A 237 43.65 14.73 22.99
CA GLU A 237 42.76 14.37 21.89
C GLU A 237 41.30 14.22 22.32
N ALA A 238 40.99 14.24 23.63
CA ALA A 238 39.61 14.33 24.10
C ALA A 238 38.89 15.58 23.61
N GLY A 239 39.65 16.62 23.24
CA GLY A 239 39.13 17.86 22.67
C GLY A 239 38.39 17.72 21.33
N VAL A 240 38.49 16.57 20.65
CA VAL A 240 37.84 16.35 19.34
C VAL A 240 36.49 15.62 19.47
N TYR A 241 36.44 14.51 20.22
CA TYR A 241 35.25 13.63 20.25
C TYR A 241 34.54 13.60 21.63
N PHE A 242 35.24 13.91 22.72
CA PHE A 242 34.73 13.78 24.10
C PHE A 242 34.83 15.09 24.87
N LYS A 243 34.78 16.23 24.17
CA LYS A 243 34.96 17.57 24.76
C LYS A 243 33.78 17.97 25.65
N SER A 244 32.57 17.70 25.20
CA SER A 244 31.33 17.99 25.91
C SER A 244 30.45 16.74 25.96
N PHE A 245 29.46 16.74 26.86
CA PHE A 245 28.53 15.62 26.99
C PHE A 245 27.75 15.37 25.69
N GLU A 246 27.39 16.43 24.97
CA GLU A 246 26.72 16.35 23.66
C GLU A 246 27.65 15.72 22.62
N ASP A 247 28.89 16.19 22.51
CA ASP A 247 29.90 15.65 21.58
C ASP A 247 30.19 14.16 21.85
N ALA A 248 30.31 13.80 23.13
CA ALA A 248 30.54 12.41 23.56
C ALA A 248 29.35 11.52 23.22
N CYS A 249 28.11 11.97 23.49
CA CYS A 249 26.90 11.21 23.14
C CYS A 249 26.78 11.04 21.62
N LEU A 250 26.99 12.11 20.85
CA LEU A 250 26.92 12.08 19.39
C LEU A 250 28.01 11.14 18.81
N SER A 251 29.25 11.27 19.29
CA SER A 251 30.36 10.41 18.87
C SER A 251 30.08 8.93 19.14
N LEU A 252 29.46 8.60 20.29
CA LEU A 252 29.05 7.25 20.64
C LEU A 252 27.82 6.77 19.87
N ILE A 253 26.88 7.64 19.51
CA ILE A 253 25.75 7.31 18.61
C ILE A 253 26.27 6.96 17.21
N ILE A 254 27.25 7.71 16.69
CA ILE A 254 27.89 7.39 15.40
C ILE A 254 28.74 6.12 15.53
N LEU A 255 29.41 5.91 16.67
CA LEU A 255 30.18 4.69 16.91
C LEU A 255 29.30 3.46 17.00
N LEU A 256 28.09 3.59 17.56
CA LEU A 256 27.12 2.51 17.60
C LEU A 256 26.79 2.02 16.18
N THR A 257 26.67 2.93 15.20
CA THR A 257 26.47 2.55 13.79
C THR A 257 27.76 2.19 13.07
N THR A 258 28.91 2.19 13.76
CA THR A 258 30.26 1.91 13.25
C THR A 258 30.74 2.85 12.15
N ALA A 259 30.07 3.98 11.95
CA ALA A 259 30.36 4.90 10.84
C ALA A 259 31.65 5.71 11.04
N ASN A 260 32.09 5.91 12.29
CA ASN A 260 33.32 6.61 12.65
C ASN A 260 34.38 5.67 13.26
N PHE A 261 34.25 4.34 13.09
CA PHE A 261 35.27 3.38 13.53
C PHE A 261 36.22 3.07 12.36
N PRO A 262 37.55 3.14 12.52
CA PRO A 262 38.30 3.33 13.77
C PRO A 262 38.57 4.79 14.16
N ASP A 263 38.18 5.77 13.35
CA ASP A 263 38.60 7.18 13.45
C ASP A 263 38.35 7.84 14.82
N VAL A 264 37.24 7.51 15.50
CA VAL A 264 36.94 8.01 16.85
C VAL A 264 37.86 7.44 17.92
N MET A 265 38.40 6.25 17.69
CA MET A 265 39.32 5.54 18.59
C MET A 265 40.79 5.91 18.32
N MET A 266 41.16 6.16 17.06
CA MET A 266 42.56 6.26 16.63
C MET A 266 43.41 7.27 17.41
N PRO A 267 42.94 8.51 17.68
CA PRO A 267 43.72 9.46 18.47
C PRO A 267 44.00 8.90 19.86
N ILE A 268 42.96 8.55 20.60
CA ILE A 268 43.05 8.04 21.98
C ILE A 268 43.89 6.75 22.07
N TYR A 269 43.77 5.86 21.07
CA TYR A 269 44.57 4.64 20.97
C TYR A 269 46.08 4.92 20.86
N SER A 270 46.46 6.00 20.17
CA SER A 270 47.86 6.36 19.95
C SER A 270 48.59 6.72 21.25
N GLN A 271 47.85 7.20 22.26
CA GLN A 271 48.41 7.49 23.59
C GLN A 271 48.67 6.23 24.41
N ALA A 272 47.67 5.35 24.48
CA ALA A 272 47.81 4.07 25.15
C ALA A 272 46.89 3.02 24.54
N ARG A 273 47.49 1.87 24.16
CA ARG A 273 46.77 0.75 23.58
C ARG A 273 45.64 0.23 24.47
N ILE A 274 45.71 0.41 25.79
CA ILE A 274 44.69 -0.05 26.73
C ILE A 274 43.34 0.64 26.50
N TYR A 275 43.33 1.87 26.00
CA TYR A 275 42.11 2.62 25.74
C TYR A 275 41.25 2.02 24.62
N SER A 276 41.80 1.15 23.75
CA SER A 276 40.97 0.41 22.79
C SER A 276 39.92 -0.47 23.49
N LEU A 277 40.16 -0.91 24.73
CA LEU A 277 39.20 -1.71 25.48
C LEU A 277 37.89 -0.96 25.77
N PHE A 278 37.94 0.37 25.92
CA PHE A 278 36.73 1.19 26.06
C PHE A 278 35.84 1.07 24.80
N PHE A 279 36.42 1.29 23.62
CA PHE A 279 35.69 1.23 22.34
C PHE A 279 35.25 -0.19 22.00
N ILE A 280 36.10 -1.19 22.21
CA ILE A 280 35.79 -2.60 21.97
C ILE A 280 34.65 -3.05 22.90
N SER A 281 34.70 -2.70 24.19
CA SER A 281 33.62 -3.06 25.13
C SER A 281 32.30 -2.36 24.79
N PHE A 282 32.32 -1.09 24.38
CA PHE A 282 31.14 -0.39 23.90
C PHE A 282 30.52 -1.08 22.68
N LEU A 283 31.33 -1.46 21.68
CA LEU A 283 30.83 -2.18 20.49
C LEU A 283 30.32 -3.58 20.83
N MET A 284 31.01 -4.31 21.71
CA MET A 284 30.56 -5.63 22.16
C MET A 284 29.21 -5.57 22.89
N ILE A 285 29.03 -4.60 23.80
CA ILE A 285 27.80 -4.49 24.59
C ILE A 285 26.69 -3.80 23.78
N GLY A 286 26.95 -2.64 23.19
CA GLY A 286 25.95 -1.84 22.50
C GLY A 286 25.54 -2.44 21.16
N GLN A 287 26.51 -2.67 20.28
CA GLN A 287 26.23 -3.09 18.91
C GLN A 287 25.94 -4.59 18.81
N LEU A 288 26.75 -5.44 19.45
CA LEU A 288 26.57 -6.89 19.31
C LEU A 288 25.53 -7.50 20.27
N LEU A 289 25.32 -6.92 21.45
CA LEU A 289 24.35 -7.45 22.41
C LEU A 289 23.04 -6.66 22.40
N VAL A 290 23.07 -5.36 22.71
CA VAL A 290 21.84 -4.56 22.86
C VAL A 290 21.10 -4.39 21.54
N MET A 291 21.75 -4.02 20.43
CA MET A 291 21.06 -3.86 19.13
C MET A 291 20.48 -5.17 18.61
N ASN A 292 21.17 -6.30 18.80
CA ASN A 292 20.65 -7.61 18.43
C ASN A 292 19.45 -8.03 19.29
N LEU A 293 19.43 -7.67 20.58
CA LEU A 293 18.27 -7.87 21.45
C LEU A 293 17.09 -7.00 21.01
N VAL A 294 17.32 -5.73 20.67
CA VAL A 294 16.30 -4.82 20.11
C VAL A 294 15.72 -5.42 18.83
N PHE A 295 16.58 -5.89 17.92
CA PHE A 295 16.15 -6.52 16.67
C PHE A 295 15.32 -7.78 16.92
N ALA A 296 15.73 -8.64 17.86
CA ALA A 296 14.97 -9.83 18.23
C ALA A 296 13.57 -9.49 18.76
N SER A 297 13.44 -8.45 19.59
CA SER A 297 12.16 -7.95 20.09
C SER A 297 11.25 -7.45 18.96
N ILE A 298 11.80 -6.63 18.04
CA ILE A 298 11.08 -6.15 16.85
C ILE A 298 10.58 -7.33 16.01
N TYR A 299 11.43 -8.34 15.78
CA TYR A 299 11.07 -9.51 15.00
C TYR A 299 9.95 -10.34 15.65
N GLN A 300 10.02 -10.56 16.96
CA GLN A 300 8.96 -11.27 17.69
C GLN A 300 7.61 -10.56 17.53
N HIS A 301 7.58 -9.23 17.64
CA HIS A 301 6.35 -8.46 17.44
C HIS A 301 5.85 -8.48 16.01
N TYR A 302 6.76 -8.38 15.04
CA TYR A 302 6.41 -8.50 13.62
C TYR A 302 5.74 -9.85 13.33
N ARG A 303 6.26 -10.95 13.89
CA ARG A 303 5.66 -12.28 13.77
C ARG A 303 4.28 -12.38 14.42
N GLN A 304 4.12 -11.82 15.63
CA GLN A 304 2.83 -11.78 16.32
C GLN A 304 1.78 -11.01 15.52
N GLU A 305 2.14 -9.82 15.00
CA GLU A 305 1.27 -8.99 14.18
C GLU A 305 0.84 -9.71 12.88
N ILE A 306 1.75 -10.44 12.22
CA ILE A 306 1.39 -11.25 11.04
C ILE A 306 0.39 -12.34 11.41
N ALA A 307 0.62 -13.05 12.53
CA ALA A 307 -0.26 -14.12 12.98
C ALA A 307 -1.66 -13.59 13.33
N GLU A 308 -1.73 -12.47 14.06
CA GLU A 308 -2.99 -11.79 14.41
C GLU A 308 -3.76 -11.35 13.15
N ARG A 309 -3.07 -10.73 12.17
CA ARG A 309 -3.68 -10.34 10.89
C ARG A 309 -4.18 -11.53 10.08
N ALA A 310 -3.44 -12.64 10.07
CA ALA A 310 -3.87 -13.87 9.39
C ALA A 310 -5.13 -14.45 10.04
N MET A 311 -5.21 -14.42 11.38
CA MET A 311 -6.39 -14.83 12.13
C MET A 311 -7.58 -13.89 11.87
N GLU A 312 -7.38 -12.57 11.93
CA GLU A 312 -8.41 -11.57 11.65
C GLU A 312 -8.96 -11.72 10.22
N TYR A 313 -8.08 -11.93 9.24
CA TYR A 313 -8.48 -12.20 7.86
C TYR A 313 -9.32 -13.48 7.73
N SER A 314 -8.91 -14.57 8.38
CA SER A 314 -9.67 -15.84 8.40
C SER A 314 -11.06 -15.66 9.02
N THR A 315 -11.14 -14.96 10.16
CA THR A 315 -12.40 -14.69 10.87
C THR A 315 -13.33 -13.81 10.03
N LYS A 316 -12.83 -12.70 9.47
CA LYS A 316 -13.65 -11.83 8.59
C LYS A 316 -14.15 -12.57 7.35
N ARG A 317 -13.31 -13.41 6.75
CA ARG A 317 -13.71 -14.25 5.62
C ARG A 317 -14.80 -15.25 6.01
N LYS A 318 -14.69 -15.90 7.17
CA LYS A 318 -15.73 -16.81 7.67
C LYS A 318 -17.06 -16.09 7.91
N LEU A 319 -17.02 -14.93 8.57
CA LEU A 319 -18.20 -14.09 8.80
C LEU A 319 -18.87 -13.65 7.48
N ALA A 320 -18.07 -13.23 6.49
CA ALA A 320 -18.57 -12.84 5.18
C ALA A 320 -19.29 -14.00 4.46
N LEU A 321 -18.69 -15.20 4.49
CA LEU A 321 -19.31 -16.39 3.90
C LEU A 321 -20.57 -16.82 4.64
N GLN A 322 -20.58 -16.70 5.98
CA GLN A 322 -21.76 -16.97 6.79
C GLN A 322 -22.90 -16.00 6.48
N ALA A 323 -22.61 -14.69 6.41
CA ALA A 323 -23.59 -13.68 6.02
C ALA A 323 -24.13 -13.95 4.59
N ALA A 324 -23.25 -14.33 3.64
CA ALA A 324 -23.66 -14.66 2.28
C ALA A 324 -24.61 -15.87 2.28
N PHE A 325 -24.28 -16.91 3.03
CA PHE A 325 -25.09 -18.11 3.17
C PHE A 325 -26.46 -17.80 3.78
N HIS A 326 -26.53 -16.93 4.81
CA HIS A 326 -27.79 -16.50 5.41
C HIS A 326 -28.69 -15.64 4.50
N LEU A 327 -28.13 -14.99 3.46
CA LEU A 327 -28.92 -14.23 2.49
C LEU A 327 -29.57 -15.08 1.40
N LEU A 328 -28.97 -16.21 1.04
CA LEU A 328 -29.45 -17.06 -0.05
C LEU A 328 -30.85 -17.64 0.25
N PRO A 329 -31.75 -17.78 -0.73
CA PRO A 329 -33.05 -18.40 -0.50
C PRO A 329 -32.88 -19.84 0.01
N THR A 330 -33.58 -20.18 1.11
CA THR A 330 -33.57 -21.53 1.70
C THR A 330 -34.59 -22.41 1.00
N GLU A 331 -34.26 -23.69 0.80
CA GLU A 331 -35.27 -24.70 0.53
C GLU A 331 -35.74 -25.25 1.88
N GLN A 332 -37.00 -25.00 2.25
CA GLN A 332 -37.57 -25.61 3.46
C GLN A 332 -37.69 -27.11 3.20
N ILE A 333 -36.79 -27.90 3.78
CA ILE A 333 -36.99 -29.34 3.88
C ILE A 333 -38.21 -29.54 4.78
N ILE A 334 -39.33 -29.97 4.20
CA ILE A 334 -40.49 -30.43 4.96
C ILE A 334 -40.03 -31.70 5.69
N LEU A 335 -39.66 -31.56 6.95
CA LEU A 335 -39.43 -32.71 7.83
C LEU A 335 -40.74 -33.52 7.89
N PRO A 336 -40.70 -34.86 7.77
CA PRO A 336 -41.89 -35.67 7.98
C PRO A 336 -42.43 -35.41 9.40
N GLU A 337 -43.73 -35.17 9.51
CA GLU A 337 -44.44 -34.87 10.77
C GLU A 337 -44.06 -35.88 11.86
N GLY A 338 -43.27 -35.43 12.85
CA GLY A 338 -42.90 -36.28 14.00
C GLY A 338 -41.55 -36.01 14.67
N ALA A 339 -40.67 -35.16 14.12
CA ALA A 339 -39.40 -34.81 14.77
C ALA A 339 -39.57 -33.63 15.74
N MET A 340 -39.16 -33.81 16.99
CA MET A 340 -39.28 -32.85 18.08
C MET A 340 -38.62 -31.49 17.79
N GLU A 341 -39.23 -30.41 18.27
CA GLU A 341 -38.89 -28.98 18.07
C GLU A 341 -37.54 -28.50 18.66
N GLN A 342 -36.53 -29.37 18.82
CA GLN A 342 -35.24 -28.96 19.43
C GLN A 342 -34.00 -29.15 18.55
N ASP A 343 -34.12 -29.69 17.33
CA ASP A 343 -32.99 -29.73 16.41
C ASP A 343 -32.99 -28.46 15.54
N ALA A 344 -32.01 -27.61 15.79
CA ALA A 344 -31.79 -26.34 15.11
C ALA A 344 -32.06 -26.46 13.61
N HIS A 345 -32.96 -25.62 13.08
CA HIS A 345 -33.20 -25.46 11.65
C HIS A 345 -31.88 -25.17 10.93
N PHE A 346 -31.20 -26.21 10.47
CA PHE A 346 -29.98 -26.04 9.71
C PHE A 346 -30.39 -25.57 8.31
N LYS A 347 -30.02 -24.33 7.99
CA LYS A 347 -30.32 -23.74 6.70
C LYS A 347 -29.55 -24.51 5.62
N VAL A 348 -30.26 -24.96 4.58
CA VAL A 348 -29.67 -25.67 3.45
C VAL A 348 -30.06 -25.00 2.13
N ILE A 349 -29.18 -25.08 1.13
CA ILE A 349 -29.31 -24.36 -0.15
C ILE A 349 -29.42 -25.36 -1.30
N SER A 350 -30.27 -25.08 -2.28
CA SER A 350 -30.39 -25.88 -3.49
C SER A 350 -29.19 -25.71 -4.42
N GLN A 351 -28.86 -26.76 -5.18
CA GLN A 351 -27.80 -26.69 -6.20
C GLN A 351 -28.10 -25.62 -7.28
N SER A 352 -29.37 -25.41 -7.63
CA SER A 352 -29.80 -24.38 -8.58
C SER A 352 -29.49 -22.96 -8.07
N THR A 353 -29.69 -22.70 -6.78
CA THR A 353 -29.35 -21.41 -6.15
C THR A 353 -27.84 -21.19 -6.14
N TYR A 354 -27.06 -22.24 -5.86
CA TYR A 354 -25.59 -22.18 -5.92
C TYR A 354 -25.07 -21.88 -7.33
N ASN A 355 -25.62 -22.53 -8.36
CA ASN A 355 -25.23 -22.28 -9.75
C ASN A 355 -25.54 -20.83 -10.18
N ARG A 356 -26.70 -20.28 -9.78
CA ARG A 356 -27.06 -18.86 -10.01
C ARG A 356 -26.09 -17.90 -9.33
N LEU A 357 -25.70 -18.19 -8.09
CA LEU A 357 -24.68 -17.43 -7.37
C LEU A 357 -23.34 -17.48 -8.12
N MET A 358 -22.93 -18.65 -8.58
CA MET A 358 -21.67 -18.84 -9.30
C MET A 358 -21.64 -18.06 -10.62
N ASN A 359 -22.74 -18.08 -11.38
CA ASN A 359 -22.88 -17.29 -12.60
C ASN A 359 -22.72 -15.78 -12.35
N LYS A 360 -23.21 -15.27 -11.21
CA LYS A 360 -23.03 -13.86 -10.82
C LYS A 360 -21.60 -13.55 -10.34
N LEU A 361 -20.91 -14.52 -9.73
CA LEU A 361 -19.51 -14.38 -9.32
C LEU A 361 -18.55 -14.31 -10.51
N MET A 362 -18.81 -15.13 -11.54
CA MET A 362 -18.03 -15.21 -12.79
C MET A 362 -18.10 -13.94 -13.65
N ARG A 363 -19.13 -13.09 -13.46
CA ARG A 363 -19.25 -11.82 -14.21
C ARG A 363 -18.18 -10.81 -13.77
N PRO A 364 -17.42 -10.19 -14.70
CA PRO A 364 -16.46 -9.15 -14.35
C PRO A 364 -17.15 -7.92 -13.76
N THR A 365 -16.50 -7.25 -12.82
CA THR A 365 -17.02 -6.12 -12.02
C THR A 365 -17.56 -4.94 -12.83
N MET A 366 -17.17 -4.79 -14.10
CA MET A 366 -17.61 -3.70 -14.98
C MET A 366 -18.69 -4.10 -15.99
N SER A 367 -18.92 -5.38 -16.25
CA SER A 367 -19.98 -5.81 -17.19
C SER A 367 -21.37 -5.77 -16.59
N LEU A 368 -21.49 -5.36 -15.32
CA LEU A 368 -22.76 -5.28 -14.58
C LEU A 368 -23.59 -4.05 -14.94
N PHE A 369 -23.00 -3.06 -15.65
CA PHE A 369 -23.71 -1.92 -16.22
C PHE A 369 -24.26 -2.19 -17.62
N ARG A 370 -24.09 -3.41 -18.15
CA ARG A 370 -24.73 -3.85 -19.37
C ARG A 370 -25.85 -4.81 -18.96
N ASP A 371 -27.08 -4.31 -19.00
CA ASP A 371 -28.30 -5.10 -18.89
C ASP A 371 -28.45 -5.98 -20.15
N ASP A 372 -27.53 -6.93 -20.34
CA ASP A 372 -27.78 -8.02 -21.26
C ASP A 372 -28.47 -9.14 -20.47
N GLU A 373 -29.79 -9.21 -20.64
CA GLU A 373 -30.68 -10.28 -20.18
C GLU A 373 -30.33 -11.69 -20.75
N SER A 374 -29.24 -11.87 -21.52
CA SER A 374 -29.14 -12.99 -22.48
C SER A 374 -27.94 -13.93 -22.32
N THR A 375 -27.44 -14.16 -21.11
CA THR A 375 -26.54 -15.31 -20.86
C THR A 375 -27.15 -16.26 -19.84
N GLU A 376 -28.24 -16.89 -20.24
CA GLU A 376 -28.64 -18.20 -19.73
C GLU A 376 -27.60 -19.22 -20.22
N THR A 377 -26.58 -19.49 -19.41
CA THR A 377 -25.82 -20.73 -19.56
C THR A 377 -26.76 -21.88 -19.23
N GLU A 378 -26.93 -22.79 -20.20
CA GLU A 378 -27.73 -24.02 -20.10
C GLU A 378 -27.55 -24.67 -18.72
N GLU A 379 -28.67 -24.84 -18.01
CA GLU A 379 -28.73 -25.52 -16.73
C GLU A 379 -28.26 -26.97 -16.93
N ILE A 380 -27.05 -27.29 -16.45
CA ILE A 380 -26.65 -28.69 -16.31
C ILE A 380 -27.46 -29.26 -15.14
N GLU A 381 -28.65 -29.78 -15.45
CA GLU A 381 -29.47 -30.60 -14.57
C GLU A 381 -28.73 -31.91 -14.27
N ASN A 382 -27.85 -31.90 -13.27
CA ASN A 382 -27.35 -33.13 -12.68
C ASN A 382 -28.38 -33.66 -11.68
N SER A 383 -28.80 -34.92 -11.86
CA SER A 383 -29.96 -35.59 -11.26
C SER A 383 -29.90 -35.83 -9.73
N ASN A 384 -28.93 -35.27 -9.02
CA ASN A 384 -28.79 -35.42 -7.57
C ASN A 384 -28.86 -34.02 -6.93
N ASN A 385 -30.07 -33.55 -6.63
CA ASN A 385 -30.32 -32.34 -5.83
C ASN A 385 -30.05 -32.65 -4.35
N GLU A 386 -28.79 -32.90 -4.00
CA GLU A 386 -28.40 -32.94 -2.59
C GLU A 386 -28.35 -31.50 -2.04
N PRO A 387 -28.93 -31.25 -0.85
CA PRO A 387 -29.02 -29.92 -0.31
C PRO A 387 -27.65 -29.53 0.31
N ILE A 388 -27.12 -28.37 -0.07
CA ILE A 388 -25.77 -27.91 0.31
C ILE A 388 -25.76 -27.28 1.71
N ALA A 389 -24.98 -27.88 2.61
CA ALA A 389 -24.72 -27.37 3.96
C ALA A 389 -23.73 -26.19 3.99
N PHE A 390 -23.69 -25.43 5.09
CA PHE A 390 -22.73 -24.32 5.22
C PHE A 390 -21.25 -24.77 5.09
N ASP A 391 -20.87 -25.87 5.74
CA ASP A 391 -19.48 -26.35 5.68
C ASP A 391 -19.08 -26.79 4.27
N GLU A 392 -20.01 -27.43 3.55
CA GLU A 392 -19.84 -27.81 2.15
C GLU A 392 -19.77 -26.57 1.24
N PHE A 393 -20.65 -25.59 1.44
CA PHE A 393 -20.62 -24.31 0.73
C PHE A 393 -19.25 -23.61 0.87
N VAL A 394 -18.66 -23.59 2.07
CA VAL A 394 -17.33 -23.01 2.29
C VAL A 394 -16.24 -23.78 1.52
N VAL A 395 -16.33 -25.11 1.46
CA VAL A 395 -15.40 -25.95 0.68
C VAL A 395 -15.54 -25.70 -0.82
N LEU A 396 -16.77 -25.63 -1.34
CA LEU A 396 -17.05 -25.35 -2.74
C LEU A 396 -16.52 -23.98 -3.18
N ILE A 397 -16.74 -22.94 -2.37
CA ILE A 397 -16.21 -21.59 -2.64
C ILE A 397 -14.68 -21.55 -2.55
N LYS A 398 -14.06 -22.33 -1.64
CA LYS A 398 -12.59 -22.51 -1.60
C LYS A 398 -12.06 -23.20 -2.85
N ALA A 399 -12.72 -24.25 -3.33
CA ALA A 399 -12.35 -24.94 -4.55
C ALA A 399 -12.47 -24.02 -5.77
N PHE A 400 -13.54 -23.22 -5.86
CA PHE A 400 -13.71 -22.20 -6.90
C PHE A 400 -12.55 -21.20 -6.92
N MET A 401 -12.18 -20.63 -5.76
CA MET A 401 -11.03 -19.72 -5.67
C MET A 401 -9.71 -20.36 -6.10
N ALA A 402 -9.49 -21.62 -5.71
CA ALA A 402 -8.28 -22.34 -6.09
C ALA A 402 -8.23 -22.57 -7.61
N SER A 403 -9.38 -22.91 -8.21
CA SER A 403 -9.55 -23.06 -9.66
C SER A 403 -9.29 -21.75 -10.39
N GLU A 404 -9.88 -20.62 -9.97
CA GLU A 404 -9.67 -19.31 -10.59
C GLU A 404 -8.18 -18.88 -10.56
N LYS A 405 -7.51 -19.11 -9.43
CA LYS A 405 -6.07 -18.84 -9.28
C LYS A 405 -5.24 -19.74 -10.19
N SER A 406 -5.64 -21.00 -10.38
CA SER A 406 -4.98 -21.91 -11.32
C SER A 406 -5.22 -21.53 -12.78
N SER A 407 -6.42 -21.07 -13.14
CA SER A 407 -6.77 -20.64 -14.50
C SER A 407 -6.06 -19.35 -14.92
N THR A 408 -5.80 -18.44 -13.97
CA THR A 408 -4.99 -17.23 -14.22
C THR A 408 -3.49 -17.50 -14.23
N ALA A 409 -3.04 -18.54 -13.53
CA ALA A 409 -1.64 -18.98 -13.52
C ALA A 409 -1.30 -19.95 -14.67
N ALA A 410 -2.30 -20.61 -15.25
CA ALA A 410 -2.13 -21.44 -16.42
C ALA A 410 -1.63 -20.53 -17.57
N PRO A 411 -0.51 -20.88 -18.24
CA PRO A 411 -0.12 -20.17 -19.43
C PRO A 411 -1.31 -20.19 -20.38
N TYR A 412 -1.68 -19.02 -20.90
CA TYR A 412 -2.79 -18.86 -21.82
C TYR A 412 -2.54 -19.81 -23.00
N GLU A 413 -3.16 -21.00 -22.99
CA GLU A 413 -3.07 -21.90 -24.12
C GLU A 413 -3.64 -21.12 -25.31
N PRO A 414 -2.92 -21.03 -26.44
CA PRO A 414 -3.39 -20.26 -27.58
C PRO A 414 -4.76 -20.80 -27.97
N ARG A 415 -5.77 -19.94 -27.77
CA ARG A 415 -7.17 -20.21 -28.09
C ARG A 415 -7.24 -20.41 -29.60
N ASP A 416 -7.25 -21.69 -29.97
CA ASP A 416 -7.27 -22.25 -31.31
C ASP A 416 -6.00 -22.05 -32.17
N LEU A 417 -5.61 -23.14 -32.87
CA LEU A 417 -4.62 -23.07 -33.94
C LEU A 417 -5.17 -22.15 -35.04
N SER A 418 -4.50 -21.03 -35.24
CA SER A 418 -4.83 -20.12 -36.34
C SER A 418 -4.94 -20.86 -37.68
N GLY A 419 -5.92 -20.47 -38.50
CA GLY A 419 -6.09 -21.00 -39.85
C GLY A 419 -4.91 -20.69 -40.78
N TYR A 420 -4.10 -19.69 -40.42
CA TYR A 420 -2.94 -19.29 -41.19
C TYR A 420 -1.73 -20.19 -40.89
N VAL A 421 -1.15 -20.76 -41.96
CA VAL A 421 -0.02 -21.72 -41.89
C VAL A 421 1.18 -21.16 -41.12
N ILE A 422 1.49 -19.86 -41.32
CA ILE A 422 2.62 -19.19 -40.68
C ILE A 422 2.40 -19.11 -39.16
N ILE A 423 1.23 -18.65 -38.73
CA ILE A 423 0.91 -18.50 -37.31
C ILE A 423 0.90 -19.86 -36.62
N ARG A 424 0.39 -20.90 -37.29
CA ARG A 424 0.40 -22.28 -36.80
C ARG A 424 1.82 -22.83 -36.64
N ALA A 425 2.71 -22.56 -37.61
CA ALA A 425 4.10 -22.98 -37.53
C ALA A 425 4.84 -22.31 -36.36
N THR A 426 4.63 -21.00 -36.18
CA THR A 426 5.19 -20.23 -35.06
C THR A 426 4.64 -20.71 -33.71
N GLN A 427 3.32 -20.95 -33.60
CA GLN A 427 2.69 -21.48 -32.39
C GLN A 427 3.29 -22.84 -31.99
N ARG A 428 3.48 -23.77 -32.95
CA ARG A 428 4.12 -25.07 -32.69
C ARG A 428 5.58 -24.92 -32.29
N PHE A 429 6.32 -24.02 -32.95
CA PHE A 429 7.72 -23.79 -32.65
C PHE A 429 7.92 -23.26 -31.22
N VAL A 430 7.12 -22.27 -30.82
CA VAL A 430 7.15 -21.70 -29.46
C VAL A 430 6.70 -22.73 -28.41
N ALA A 431 5.65 -23.50 -28.69
CA ALA A 431 5.14 -24.52 -27.76
C ALA A 431 6.06 -25.75 -27.60
N CYS A 432 7.04 -25.95 -28.49
CA CYS A 432 7.88 -27.15 -28.50
C CYS A 432 8.90 -27.23 -27.33
N GLY A 433 8.92 -26.28 -26.39
CA GLY A 433 9.85 -26.24 -25.23
C GLY A 433 11.33 -26.06 -25.60
N TRP A 434 11.68 -26.23 -26.88
CA TRP A 434 12.99 -25.92 -27.45
C TRP A 434 13.21 -24.42 -27.61
N PHE A 435 12.13 -23.66 -27.81
CA PHE A 435 12.18 -22.21 -27.88
C PHE A 435 12.69 -21.60 -26.57
N ASP A 436 12.17 -22.05 -25.42
CA ASP A 436 12.59 -21.57 -24.10
C ASP A 436 14.09 -21.80 -23.89
N ARG A 437 14.59 -23.00 -24.19
CA ARG A 437 16.02 -23.31 -24.10
C ARG A 437 16.88 -22.48 -25.06
N ALA A 438 16.37 -22.21 -26.27
CA ALA A 438 17.09 -21.37 -27.23
C ALA A 438 17.17 -19.91 -26.76
N VAL A 439 16.09 -19.38 -26.19
CA VAL A 439 16.05 -18.05 -25.57
C VAL A 439 17.03 -17.99 -24.39
N ASP A 440 17.06 -19.01 -23.52
CA ASP A 440 18.00 -19.08 -22.40
C ASP A 440 19.47 -19.06 -22.88
N VAL A 441 19.79 -19.79 -23.95
CA VAL A 441 21.13 -19.79 -24.55
C VAL A 441 21.47 -18.42 -25.15
N ILE A 442 20.53 -17.75 -25.81
CA ILE A 442 20.72 -16.39 -26.34
C ILE A 442 20.97 -15.40 -25.21
N ILE A 443 20.21 -15.48 -24.11
CA ILE A 443 20.39 -14.64 -22.93
C ILE A 443 21.76 -14.88 -22.30
N LEU A 444 22.17 -16.14 -22.13
CA LEU A 444 23.49 -16.48 -21.61
C LEU A 444 24.61 -15.98 -22.54
N GLY A 445 24.44 -16.14 -23.85
CA GLY A 445 25.38 -15.61 -24.84
C GLY A 445 25.48 -14.09 -24.78
N ASN A 446 24.36 -13.38 -24.65
CA ASN A 446 24.32 -11.93 -24.50
C ASN A 446 25.00 -11.49 -23.19
N PHE A 447 24.79 -12.21 -22.09
CA PHE A 447 25.46 -11.95 -20.82
C PHE A 447 26.99 -12.08 -20.95
N ILE A 448 27.48 -13.15 -21.60
CA ILE A 448 28.91 -13.33 -21.85
C ILE A 448 29.46 -12.22 -22.77
N ALA A 449 28.73 -11.86 -23.83
CA ALA A 449 29.14 -10.79 -24.74
C ALA A 449 29.26 -9.44 -24.00
N ILE A 450 28.29 -9.09 -23.15
CA ILE A 450 28.34 -7.89 -22.31
C ILE A 450 29.54 -7.94 -21.36
N LEU A 451 29.82 -9.10 -20.73
CA LEU A 451 30.99 -9.24 -19.87
C LEU A 451 32.30 -9.03 -20.63
N MET A 452 32.43 -9.59 -21.84
CA MET A 452 33.61 -9.39 -22.68
C MET A 452 33.73 -7.93 -23.12
N GLU A 453 32.64 -7.28 -23.52
CA GLU A 453 32.62 -5.87 -23.91
C GLU A 453 33.05 -4.95 -22.75
N ILE A 454 32.54 -5.21 -21.54
CA ILE A 454 32.93 -4.48 -20.33
C ILE A 454 34.42 -4.71 -20.03
N GLN A 455 34.89 -5.95 -20.13
CA GLN A 455 36.30 -6.27 -19.89
C GLN A 455 37.24 -5.60 -20.92
N ALA A 456 36.86 -5.58 -22.20
CA ALA A 456 37.60 -4.90 -23.25
C ALA A 456 37.67 -3.38 -23.01
N LYS A 457 36.53 -2.76 -22.65
CA LYS A 457 36.45 -1.34 -22.27
C LYS A 457 37.33 -0.99 -21.06
N ILE A 458 37.45 -1.87 -20.06
CA ILE A 458 38.33 -1.67 -18.89
C ILE A 458 39.81 -1.71 -19.27
N HIS A 459 40.19 -2.58 -20.22
CA HIS A 459 41.59 -2.72 -20.65
C HIS A 459 42.02 -1.64 -21.66
N GLY A 460 41.14 -0.68 -21.99
CA GLY A 460 41.44 0.40 -22.94
C GLY A 460 41.58 -0.10 -24.39
N GLU A 461 41.21 -1.35 -24.67
CA GLU A 461 41.05 -1.86 -26.01
C GLU A 461 39.72 -1.32 -26.56
N VAL A 462 39.77 -0.09 -27.05
CA VAL A 462 38.71 0.45 -27.91
C VAL A 462 38.75 -0.37 -29.20
N LEU A 463 37.81 -1.30 -29.33
CA LEU A 463 37.52 -1.99 -30.59
C LEU A 463 36.85 -1.03 -31.57
#